data_AF-A0A3C7W4F3-F1
#
_entry.id   AF-A0A3C7W4F3-F1
#
_cell.length_a   1.000
_cell.length_b   1.000
_cell.length_c   1.000
_cell.angle_alpha   90.00
_cell.angle_beta   90.00
_cell.angle_gamma   90.00
#
_symmetry.space_group_name_H-M   'P 1'
#
loop_
_entity.id
_entity.type
_entity.pdbx_description
1 polymer ?
#
loop_
_entity_poly.entity_id
_entity_poly.type
_entity_poly.pdbx_seq_one_letter_code
_entity_poly.pdbx_strand_id
1 'polypeptide(L)'
;MSALMPFAGALLTLSFAPFGLWPAGIAGAALFGYSLCTCSPRRAAWRGWLFGAGLFGTGASWVYVSIHVYGAAPVPLALFLTVVFCAGLALLPAAFAAAYTAWIRPLPGGMLLGFPALWVLFEWLRSWLLTGFPWLYLGYAHLDSWLAGWAPVAGVYGISFAVALTASCLFLAWRSRRPAALAIYAAILVVLWGGGRQLAQVEWVAPASELPISVALYQPNIPLEKKWDPRYYPDILRQYEAAIGPQLEHDLVIWPESAIPRLYRNVRPFLDPIERRARLADSTLITGIPTAPQAGVFHNSIVALGQGSGLYHKQRLVPFG
;
A
#
# COMPACT_ATOMS: atom_id res chain seq x y z
N MET A 1 -0.68 1.20 -30.63
CA MET A 1 -0.45 1.96 -29.38
C MET A 1 -1.56 1.79 -28.35
N SER A 2 -2.83 2.10 -28.62
CA SER A 2 -3.88 1.94 -27.60
C SER A 2 -4.01 0.50 -27.07
N ALA A 3 -3.91 -0.50 -27.95
CA ALA A 3 -3.93 -1.91 -27.57
C ALA A 3 -2.76 -2.36 -26.65
N LEU A 4 -1.66 -1.59 -26.60
CA LEU A 4 -0.50 -1.91 -25.75
C LEU A 4 -0.64 -1.35 -24.32
N MET A 5 -1.58 -0.43 -24.09
CA MET A 5 -1.70 0.28 -22.82
C MET A 5 -2.10 -0.62 -21.65
N PRO A 6 -3.02 -1.59 -21.79
CA PRO A 6 -3.30 -2.53 -20.70
C PRO A 6 -2.05 -3.33 -20.30
N PHE A 7 -1.22 -3.74 -21.27
CA PHE A 7 0.04 -4.45 -20.99
C PHE A 7 1.05 -3.54 -20.30
N ALA A 8 1.18 -2.27 -20.72
CA ALA A 8 2.04 -1.31 -20.04
C ALA A 8 1.60 -1.08 -18.57
N GLY A 9 0.29 -1.06 -18.30
CA GLY A 9 -0.25 -1.03 -16.93
C GLY A 9 0.06 -2.30 -16.15
N ALA A 10 -0.07 -3.47 -16.78
CA ALA A 10 0.24 -4.76 -16.16
C ALA A 10 1.74 -4.92 -15.82
N LEU A 11 2.64 -4.29 -16.57
CA LEU A 11 4.08 -4.25 -16.23
C LEU A 11 4.34 -3.59 -14.87
N LEU A 12 3.54 -2.58 -14.50
CA LEU A 12 3.63 -2.00 -13.15
C LEU A 12 3.20 -3.04 -12.09
N THR A 13 2.18 -3.85 -12.34
CA THR A 13 1.79 -4.92 -11.41
C THR A 13 2.95 -5.89 -11.14
N LEU A 14 3.71 -6.27 -12.16
CA LEU A 14 4.89 -7.13 -12.03
C LEU A 14 6.04 -6.48 -11.24
N SER A 15 6.01 -5.16 -11.07
CA SER A 15 7.01 -4.46 -10.26
C SER A 15 6.76 -4.60 -8.75
N PHE A 16 5.54 -4.93 -8.35
CA PHE A 16 5.15 -5.11 -6.95
C PHE A 16 5.35 -6.55 -6.47
N ALA A 17 5.25 -6.75 -5.15
CA ALA A 17 5.14 -8.07 -4.58
C ALA A 17 3.92 -8.83 -5.17
N PRO A 18 4.02 -10.15 -5.37
CA PRO A 18 5.14 -11.02 -5.00
C PRO A 18 6.27 -11.11 -6.05
N PHE A 19 6.17 -10.40 -7.18
CA PHE A 19 7.08 -10.56 -8.32
C PHE A 19 8.40 -9.79 -8.15
N GLY A 20 8.34 -8.56 -7.65
CA GLY A 20 9.52 -7.73 -7.37
C GLY A 20 10.33 -7.32 -8.60
N LEU A 21 9.78 -7.41 -9.82
CA LEU A 21 10.46 -7.03 -11.07
C LEU A 21 10.41 -5.51 -11.26
N TRP A 22 11.08 -4.76 -10.37
CA TRP A 22 11.09 -3.30 -10.37
C TRP A 22 11.38 -2.63 -11.74
N PRO A 23 12.24 -3.19 -12.63
CA PRO A 23 12.46 -2.57 -13.96
C PRO A 23 11.21 -2.57 -14.84
N ALA A 24 10.27 -3.51 -14.63
CA ALA A 24 9.02 -3.57 -15.36
C ALA A 24 8.15 -2.32 -15.11
N GLY A 25 8.16 -1.78 -13.89
CA GLY A 25 7.45 -0.54 -13.56
C GLY A 25 7.99 0.67 -14.33
N ILE A 26 9.32 0.79 -14.43
CA ILE A 26 9.99 1.81 -15.25
C ILE A 26 9.63 1.64 -16.73
N ALA A 27 9.69 0.41 -17.25
CA ALA A 27 9.35 0.12 -18.64
C ALA A 27 7.88 0.46 -18.94
N GLY A 28 6.95 0.09 -18.06
CA GLY A 28 5.53 0.42 -18.20
C GLY A 28 5.26 1.93 -18.18
N ALA A 29 5.91 2.67 -17.28
CA ALA A 29 5.82 4.13 -17.22
C ALA A 29 6.41 4.80 -18.48
N ALA A 30 7.55 4.32 -18.98
CA ALA A 30 8.17 4.81 -20.21
C ALA A 30 7.30 4.55 -21.44
N LEU A 31 6.73 3.35 -21.56
CA LEU A 31 5.78 2.99 -22.62
C LEU A 31 4.51 3.85 -22.56
N PHE A 32 4.03 4.15 -21.36
CA PHE A 32 2.90 5.05 -21.18
C PHE A 32 3.24 6.46 -21.65
N GLY A 33 4.35 7.04 -21.20
CA GLY A 33 4.84 8.35 -21.65
C GLY A 33 5.04 8.42 -23.18
N TYR A 34 5.63 7.39 -23.78
CA TYR A 34 5.77 7.25 -25.23
C TYR A 34 4.42 7.31 -25.94
N SER A 35 3.43 6.59 -25.42
CA SER A 35 2.07 6.58 -25.98
C SER A 35 1.42 7.97 -25.97
N LEU A 36 1.84 8.87 -25.09
CA LEU A 36 1.24 10.20 -24.95
C LEU A 36 1.89 11.27 -25.85
N CYS A 37 2.97 10.94 -26.55
CA CYS A 37 3.77 11.93 -27.28
C CYS A 37 3.02 12.60 -28.45
N THR A 38 2.15 11.86 -29.15
CA THR A 38 1.53 12.31 -30.41
C THR A 38 0.00 12.23 -30.41
N CYS A 39 -0.63 12.05 -29.25
CA CYS A 39 -2.08 11.95 -29.17
C CYS A 39 -2.75 13.27 -28.76
N SER A 40 -3.99 13.46 -29.24
CA SER A 40 -4.90 14.49 -28.73
C SER A 40 -5.35 14.17 -27.29
N PRO A 41 -5.78 15.15 -26.50
CA PRO A 41 -6.22 14.93 -25.11
C PRO A 41 -7.32 13.87 -24.96
N ARG A 42 -8.28 13.82 -25.89
CA ARG A 42 -9.32 12.78 -25.90
C ARG A 42 -8.74 11.38 -26.08
N ARG A 43 -7.79 11.21 -27.00
CA ARG A 43 -7.13 9.92 -27.25
C ARG A 43 -6.17 9.57 -26.12
N ALA A 44 -5.56 10.57 -25.49
CA ALA A 44 -4.75 10.42 -24.29
C ALA A 44 -5.57 9.89 -23.12
N ALA A 45 -6.74 10.48 -22.86
CA ALA A 45 -7.67 10.03 -21.83
C ALA A 45 -8.03 8.55 -22.01
N TRP A 46 -8.36 8.14 -23.25
CA TRP A 46 -8.64 6.74 -23.54
C TRP A 46 -7.44 5.81 -23.33
N ARG A 47 -6.23 6.23 -23.71
CA ARG A 47 -5.00 5.48 -23.45
C ARG A 47 -4.68 5.38 -21.96
N GLY A 48 -4.87 6.47 -21.22
CA GLY A 48 -4.75 6.52 -19.76
C GLY A 48 -5.74 5.58 -19.09
N TRP A 49 -7.00 5.58 -19.53
CA TRP A 49 -7.99 4.64 -19.03
C TRP A 49 -7.60 3.18 -19.30
N LEU A 50 -7.16 2.84 -20.52
CA LEU A 50 -6.68 1.49 -20.84
C LEU A 50 -5.44 1.09 -20.03
N PHE A 51 -4.52 2.03 -19.79
CA PHE A 51 -3.36 1.82 -18.94
C PHE A 51 -3.78 1.54 -17.49
N GLY A 52 -4.68 2.36 -16.95
CA GLY A 52 -5.26 2.16 -15.62
C GLY A 52 -6.03 0.85 -15.50
N ALA A 53 -6.80 0.47 -16.53
CA ALA A 53 -7.54 -0.79 -16.56
C ALA A 53 -6.59 -1.99 -16.51
N GLY A 54 -5.44 -1.92 -17.20
CA GLY A 54 -4.38 -2.92 -17.08
C GLY A 54 -3.75 -2.98 -15.69
N LEU A 55 -3.38 -1.82 -15.13
CA LEU A 55 -2.78 -1.72 -13.80
C LEU A 55 -3.72 -2.24 -12.70
N PHE A 56 -4.91 -1.66 -12.57
CA PHE A 56 -5.85 -2.03 -11.50
C PHE A 56 -6.52 -3.38 -11.77
N GLY A 57 -6.78 -3.71 -13.03
CA GLY A 57 -7.34 -5.01 -13.40
C GLY A 57 -6.40 -6.17 -13.10
N THR A 58 -5.08 -5.97 -13.09
CA THR A 58 -4.11 -7.02 -12.72
C THR A 58 -3.60 -6.89 -11.28
N GLY A 59 -3.47 -5.67 -10.75
CA GLY A 59 -2.88 -5.42 -9.42
C GLY A 59 -3.90 -5.23 -8.28
N ALA A 60 -5.18 -5.02 -8.59
CA ALA A 60 -6.26 -4.86 -7.61
C ALA A 60 -7.43 -5.85 -7.81
N SER A 61 -7.26 -6.85 -8.69
CA SER A 61 -8.27 -7.89 -8.94
C SER A 61 -8.58 -8.76 -7.72
N TRP A 62 -7.65 -8.84 -6.76
CA TRP A 62 -7.85 -9.57 -5.50
C TRP A 62 -9.06 -9.09 -4.69
N VAL A 63 -9.54 -7.85 -4.92
CA VAL A 63 -10.79 -7.33 -4.33
C VAL A 63 -11.99 -8.23 -4.67
N TYR A 64 -11.95 -8.94 -5.80
CA TYR A 64 -12.93 -9.96 -6.15
C TYR A 64 -13.14 -10.98 -5.03
N VAL A 65 -12.06 -11.46 -4.40
CA VAL A 65 -12.13 -12.45 -3.32
C VAL A 65 -12.88 -11.87 -2.12
N SER A 66 -12.65 -10.58 -1.81
CA SER A 66 -13.35 -9.91 -0.72
C SER A 66 -14.85 -9.83 -0.97
N ILE A 67 -15.26 -9.52 -2.20
CA ILE A 67 -16.67 -9.38 -2.58
C ILE A 67 -17.35 -10.75 -2.69
N HIS A 68 -16.72 -11.71 -3.37
CA HIS A 68 -17.30 -13.02 -3.63
C HIS A 68 -17.32 -13.91 -2.38
N VAL A 69 -16.15 -14.09 -1.75
CA VAL A 69 -15.99 -15.04 -0.64
C VAL A 69 -16.52 -14.46 0.65
N TYR A 70 -16.11 -13.24 1.01
CA TYR A 70 -16.48 -12.63 2.30
C TYR A 70 -17.77 -11.81 2.24
N GLY A 71 -18.12 -11.27 1.06
CA GLY A 71 -19.41 -10.61 0.82
C GLY A 71 -20.54 -11.54 0.37
N ALA A 72 -20.26 -12.84 0.16
CA ALA A 72 -21.21 -13.85 -0.31
C ALA A 72 -21.94 -13.49 -1.63
N ALA A 73 -21.34 -12.61 -2.46
CA ALA A 73 -21.94 -12.20 -3.72
C ALA A 73 -21.80 -13.32 -4.78
N PRO A 74 -22.81 -13.62 -5.60
CA PRO A 74 -22.67 -14.54 -6.73
C PRO A 74 -21.57 -14.11 -7.70
N VAL A 75 -20.93 -15.08 -8.38
CA VAL A 75 -19.81 -14.84 -9.30
C VAL A 75 -20.08 -13.70 -10.31
N PRO A 76 -21.23 -13.64 -11.01
CA PRO A 76 -21.49 -12.57 -11.96
C PRO A 76 -21.49 -11.17 -11.33
N LEU A 77 -22.08 -11.04 -10.13
CA LEU A 77 -22.13 -9.77 -9.40
C LEU A 77 -20.75 -9.36 -8.90
N ALA A 78 -20.00 -10.29 -8.31
CA ALA A 78 -18.66 -10.01 -7.81
C ALA A 78 -17.69 -9.60 -8.93
N LEU A 79 -17.75 -10.28 -10.10
CA LEU A 79 -16.99 -9.89 -11.28
C LEU A 79 -17.40 -8.49 -11.77
N PHE A 80 -18.70 -8.23 -11.88
CA PHE A 80 -19.21 -6.93 -12.30
C PHE A 80 -18.70 -5.80 -11.38
N LEU A 81 -18.84 -5.96 -10.06
CA LEU A 81 -18.39 -4.97 -9.08
C LEU A 81 -16.87 -4.75 -9.13
N THR A 82 -16.09 -5.83 -9.30
CA THR A 82 -14.62 -5.73 -9.44
C THR A 82 -14.23 -4.97 -10.71
N VAL A 83 -14.88 -5.27 -11.85
CA VAL A 83 -14.65 -4.56 -13.11
C VAL A 83 -15.01 -3.09 -12.98
N VAL A 84 -16.16 -2.76 -12.40
CA VAL A 84 -16.60 -1.38 -12.16
C VAL A 84 -15.61 -0.65 -11.24
N PHE A 85 -15.15 -1.30 -10.18
CA PHE A 85 -14.15 -0.73 -9.26
C PHE A 85 -12.83 -0.41 -9.98
N CYS A 86 -12.25 -1.38 -10.69
CA CYS A 86 -11.01 -1.18 -11.44
C CYS A 86 -11.16 -0.16 -12.57
N ALA A 87 -12.30 -0.17 -13.28
CA ALA A 87 -12.62 0.81 -14.32
C ALA A 87 -12.79 2.23 -13.76
N GLY A 88 -13.35 2.35 -12.56
CA GLY A 88 -13.47 3.61 -11.82
C GLY A 88 -12.10 4.15 -11.41
N LEU A 89 -11.22 3.31 -10.86
CA LEU A 89 -9.84 3.69 -10.55
C LEU A 89 -9.06 4.11 -11.79
N ALA A 90 -9.32 3.47 -12.94
CA ALA A 90 -8.70 3.80 -14.22
C ALA A 90 -9.05 5.20 -14.75
N LEU A 91 -10.08 5.86 -14.20
CA LEU A 91 -10.38 7.26 -14.50
C LEU A 91 -9.26 8.22 -14.04
N LEU A 92 -8.52 7.87 -12.99
CA LEU A 92 -7.39 8.69 -12.53
C LEU A 92 -6.24 8.71 -13.56
N PRO A 93 -5.72 7.57 -14.05
CA PRO A 93 -4.80 7.54 -15.20
C PRO A 93 -5.36 8.19 -16.48
N ALA A 94 -6.67 8.10 -16.72
CA ALA A 94 -7.31 8.78 -17.85
C ALA A 94 -7.21 10.31 -17.73
N ALA A 95 -7.57 10.86 -16.57
CA ALA A 95 -7.46 12.27 -16.26
C ALA A 95 -6.00 12.74 -16.27
N PHE A 96 -5.07 11.94 -15.72
CA PHE A 96 -3.63 12.18 -15.82
C PHE A 96 -3.20 12.35 -17.29
N ALA A 97 -3.57 11.42 -18.16
CA ALA A 97 -3.15 11.46 -19.56
C ALA A 97 -3.74 12.67 -20.31
N ALA A 98 -4.99 13.00 -20.03
CA ALA A 98 -5.64 14.19 -20.59
C ALA A 98 -4.93 15.48 -20.14
N ALA A 99 -4.72 15.64 -18.83
CA ALA A 99 -4.05 16.79 -18.26
C ALA A 99 -2.60 16.92 -18.77
N TYR A 100 -1.86 15.81 -18.81
CA TYR A 100 -0.51 15.78 -19.33
C TYR A 100 -0.47 16.29 -20.78
N THR A 101 -1.30 15.73 -21.65
CA THR A 101 -1.24 16.04 -23.09
C THR A 101 -1.79 17.42 -23.44
N ALA A 102 -2.73 17.95 -22.66
CA ALA A 102 -3.33 19.27 -22.84
C ALA A 102 -2.44 20.40 -22.28
N TRP A 103 -1.86 20.22 -21.09
CA TRP A 103 -1.26 21.33 -20.35
C TRP A 103 0.24 21.18 -20.09
N ILE A 104 0.74 19.96 -19.90
CA ILE A 104 2.11 19.73 -19.44
C ILE A 104 3.07 19.44 -20.60
N ARG A 105 2.65 18.59 -21.54
CA ARG A 105 3.42 18.18 -22.71
C ARG A 105 3.92 19.36 -23.57
N PRO A 106 3.17 20.47 -23.78
CA PRO A 106 3.66 21.61 -24.55
C PRO A 106 4.75 22.44 -23.84
N LEU A 107 4.89 22.31 -22.52
CA LEU A 107 5.84 23.11 -21.74
C LEU A 107 7.29 22.63 -21.97
N PRO A 108 8.28 23.54 -21.87
CA PRO A 108 9.69 23.16 -21.79
C PRO A 108 9.92 22.18 -20.64
N GLY A 109 10.50 21.01 -20.93
CA GLY A 109 10.70 19.97 -19.90
C GLY A 109 9.43 19.21 -19.51
N GLY A 110 8.33 19.34 -20.25
CA GLY A 110 7.06 18.65 -19.96
C GLY A 110 7.21 17.14 -19.77
N MET A 111 7.98 16.45 -20.62
CA MET A 111 8.27 15.02 -20.44
C MET A 111 9.30 14.76 -19.32
N LEU A 112 10.31 15.63 -19.18
CA LEU A 112 11.41 15.39 -18.23
C LEU A 112 10.95 15.56 -16.78
N LEU A 113 10.31 16.68 -16.44
CA LEU A 113 9.89 17.01 -15.07
C LEU A 113 8.37 17.03 -14.90
N GLY A 114 7.64 17.49 -15.92
CA GLY A 114 6.19 17.61 -15.84
C GLY A 114 5.48 16.25 -15.72
N PHE A 115 5.92 15.24 -16.47
CA PHE A 115 5.35 13.89 -16.42
C PHE A 115 5.56 13.22 -15.05
N PRO A 116 6.77 13.18 -14.45
CA PRO A 116 6.97 12.68 -13.08
C PRO A 116 6.22 13.47 -12.01
N ALA A 117 6.19 14.81 -12.10
CA ALA A 117 5.47 15.65 -11.14
C ALA A 117 3.96 15.37 -11.17
N LEU A 118 3.39 15.26 -12.37
CA LEU A 118 1.99 14.92 -12.54
C LEU A 118 1.69 13.50 -12.06
N TRP A 119 2.65 12.58 -12.15
CA TRP A 119 2.48 11.20 -11.70
C TRP A 119 2.25 11.18 -10.19
N VAL A 120 3.13 11.87 -9.44
CA VAL A 120 2.99 12.03 -7.99
C VAL A 120 1.71 12.76 -7.63
N LEU A 121 1.32 13.81 -8.36
CA LEU A 121 0.07 14.52 -8.09
C LEU A 121 -1.15 13.59 -8.14
N PHE A 122 -1.19 12.68 -9.12
CA PHE A 122 -2.29 11.72 -9.26
C PHE A 122 -2.21 10.57 -8.25
N GLU A 123 -1.01 10.17 -7.82
CA GLU A 123 -0.84 9.24 -6.70
C GLU A 123 -1.32 9.85 -5.37
N TRP A 124 -1.00 11.12 -5.13
CA TRP A 124 -1.47 11.88 -3.98
C TRP A 124 -2.98 12.07 -4.02
N LEU A 125 -3.57 12.44 -5.16
CA LEU A 125 -5.02 12.55 -5.32
C LEU A 125 -5.72 11.22 -4.99
N ARG A 126 -5.14 10.10 -5.46
CA ARG A 126 -5.63 8.75 -5.16
C ARG A 126 -5.60 8.40 -3.67
N SER A 127 -4.80 9.09 -2.86
CA SER A 127 -4.63 8.79 -1.44
C SER A 127 -5.80 9.24 -0.55
N TRP A 128 -6.66 10.12 -1.05
CA TRP A 128 -7.72 10.73 -0.25
C TRP A 128 -9.05 10.94 -0.98
N LEU A 129 -9.04 10.99 -2.33
CA LEU A 129 -10.26 11.13 -3.12
C LEU A 129 -11.21 9.97 -2.81
N LEU A 130 -12.46 10.29 -2.43
CA LEU A 130 -13.47 9.31 -2.01
C LEU A 130 -12.96 8.37 -0.91
N THR A 131 -12.33 8.92 0.14
CA THR A 131 -11.61 8.24 1.25
C THR A 131 -10.24 7.65 0.89
N GLY A 132 -9.95 7.50 -0.41
CA GLY A 132 -8.64 7.10 -0.93
C GLY A 132 -8.48 5.59 -1.15
N PHE A 133 -7.70 5.24 -2.17
CA PHE A 133 -7.24 3.87 -2.44
C PHE A 133 -5.73 3.89 -2.79
N PRO A 134 -4.85 4.12 -1.80
CA PRO A 134 -3.41 4.34 -2.00
C PRO A 134 -2.60 3.06 -2.34
N TRP A 135 -3.19 2.15 -3.12
CA TRP A 135 -2.55 0.93 -3.59
C TRP A 135 -1.78 1.17 -4.90
N LEU A 136 -0.73 0.38 -5.12
CA LEU A 136 0.06 0.39 -6.37
C LEU A 136 0.70 1.76 -6.66
N TYR A 137 1.33 2.40 -5.65
CA TYR A 137 2.23 3.53 -5.89
C TYR A 137 3.53 3.05 -6.50
N LEU A 138 3.97 3.70 -7.57
CA LEU A 138 5.17 3.32 -8.31
C LEU A 138 6.40 3.20 -7.40
N GLY A 139 6.51 4.04 -6.38
CA GLY A 139 7.59 4.02 -5.40
C GLY A 139 7.66 2.75 -4.54
N TYR A 140 6.54 2.07 -4.26
CA TYR A 140 6.57 0.83 -3.46
C TYR A 140 7.27 -0.32 -4.17
N ALA A 141 7.36 -0.30 -5.50
CA ALA A 141 8.08 -1.31 -6.26
C ALA A 141 9.61 -1.25 -6.07
N HIS A 142 10.11 -0.21 -5.40
CA HIS A 142 11.54 0.11 -5.33
C HIS A 142 12.15 -0.04 -3.94
N LEU A 143 11.46 -0.72 -3.01
CA LEU A 143 11.93 -1.00 -1.65
C LEU A 143 13.26 -1.78 -1.62
N ASP A 144 13.47 -2.67 -2.59
CA ASP A 144 14.70 -3.48 -2.71
C ASP A 144 15.72 -2.92 -3.73
N SER A 145 15.53 -1.67 -4.16
CA SER A 145 16.40 -1.00 -5.14
C SER A 145 17.20 0.12 -4.49
N TRP A 146 18.20 0.67 -5.17
CA TRP A 146 18.96 1.82 -4.64
C TRP A 146 18.10 3.06 -4.43
N LEU A 147 16.94 3.17 -5.08
CA LEU A 147 16.03 4.29 -4.84
C LEU A 147 15.36 4.24 -3.45
N ALA A 148 15.42 3.11 -2.74
CA ALA A 148 14.89 2.98 -1.38
C ALA A 148 15.55 3.95 -0.39
N GLY A 149 16.81 4.35 -0.61
CA GLY A 149 17.49 5.33 0.24
C GLY A 149 16.85 6.72 0.21
N TRP A 150 15.98 7.02 -0.76
CA TRP A 150 15.18 8.25 -0.75
C TRP A 150 13.96 8.17 0.16
N ALA A 151 13.57 6.98 0.64
CA ALA A 151 12.37 6.81 1.49
C ALA A 151 12.40 7.69 2.76
N PRO A 152 13.51 7.76 3.53
CA PRO A 152 13.56 8.59 4.74
C PRO A 152 13.54 10.10 4.45
N VAL A 153 13.93 10.52 3.24
CA VAL A 153 14.06 11.94 2.86
C VAL A 153 12.79 12.49 2.24
N ALA A 154 12.20 11.75 1.31
CA ALA A 154 11.10 12.24 0.47
C ALA A 154 9.86 11.32 0.46
N GLY A 155 9.90 10.24 1.24
CA GLY A 155 8.83 9.26 1.33
C GLY A 155 8.55 8.55 0.00
N VAL A 156 7.44 7.81 -0.04
CA VAL A 156 7.04 7.01 -1.22
C VAL A 156 6.82 7.88 -2.46
N TYR A 157 6.31 9.11 -2.30
CA TYR A 157 6.08 10.02 -3.42
C TYR A 157 7.40 10.50 -4.06
N GLY A 158 8.44 10.75 -3.27
CA GLY A 158 9.77 11.07 -3.80
C GLY A 158 10.35 9.91 -4.61
N ILE A 159 10.14 8.67 -4.16
CA ILE A 159 10.55 7.49 -4.92
C ILE A 159 9.74 7.37 -6.22
N SER A 160 8.40 7.50 -6.16
CA SER A 160 7.56 7.51 -7.37
C SER A 160 8.02 8.56 -8.38
N PHE A 161 8.39 9.76 -7.92
CA PHE A 161 8.96 10.81 -8.76
C PHE A 161 10.29 10.35 -9.40
N ALA A 162 11.22 9.81 -8.62
CA ALA A 162 12.52 9.34 -9.11
C ALA A 162 12.37 8.21 -10.15
N VAL A 163 11.42 7.30 -9.96
CA VAL A 163 11.13 6.20 -10.89
C VAL A 163 10.52 6.73 -12.19
N ALA A 164 9.52 7.61 -12.10
CA ALA A 164 8.93 8.24 -13.27
C ALA A 164 9.94 9.12 -14.02
N LEU A 165 10.83 9.82 -13.30
CA LEU A 165 11.92 10.61 -13.89
C LEU A 165 12.96 9.71 -14.56
N THR A 166 13.25 8.54 -13.99
CA THR A 166 14.08 7.51 -14.63
C THR A 166 13.45 7.06 -15.94
N ALA A 167 12.16 6.73 -15.94
CA ALA A 167 11.42 6.37 -17.15
C ALA A 167 11.45 7.47 -18.22
N SER A 168 11.26 8.73 -17.81
CA SER A 168 11.37 9.90 -18.70
C SER A 168 12.77 10.06 -19.29
N CYS A 169 13.83 9.92 -18.49
CA CYS A 169 15.22 10.02 -18.96
C CYS A 169 15.54 8.93 -19.99
N LEU A 170 15.17 7.67 -19.71
CA LEU A 170 15.37 6.55 -20.64
C LEU A 170 14.59 6.75 -21.95
N PHE A 171 13.35 7.21 -21.85
CA PHE A 171 12.53 7.52 -23.02
C PHE A 171 13.12 8.65 -23.87
N LEU A 172 13.55 9.74 -23.25
CA LEU A 172 14.14 10.89 -23.94
C LEU A 172 15.50 10.56 -24.57
N ALA A 173 16.33 9.76 -23.88
CA ALA A 173 17.60 9.26 -24.41
C ALA A 173 17.39 8.35 -25.64
N TRP A 174 16.34 7.53 -25.63
CA TRP A 174 15.97 6.72 -26.80
C TRP A 174 15.52 7.58 -27.98
N ARG A 175 14.73 8.64 -27.72
CA ARG A 175 14.18 9.53 -28.75
C ARG A 175 15.20 10.50 -29.35
N SER A 176 16.12 11.03 -28.54
CA SER A 176 17.11 12.01 -28.95
C SER A 176 18.51 11.52 -28.60
N ARG A 177 19.30 11.23 -29.64
CA ARG A 177 20.67 10.71 -29.51
C ARG A 177 21.73 11.82 -29.45
N ARG A 178 21.33 13.08 -29.15
CA ARG A 178 22.27 14.20 -29.06
C ARG A 178 23.17 14.01 -27.83
N PRO A 179 24.51 14.07 -27.97
CA PRO A 179 25.43 13.72 -26.88
C PRO A 179 25.25 14.59 -25.65
N ALA A 180 25.02 15.90 -25.81
CA ALA A 180 24.76 16.81 -24.69
C ALA A 180 23.49 16.44 -23.89
N ALA A 181 22.42 16.03 -24.58
CA ALA A 181 21.18 15.61 -23.90
C ALA A 181 21.37 14.28 -23.17
N LEU A 182 22.07 13.32 -23.80
CA LEU A 182 22.41 12.04 -23.18
C LEU A 182 23.27 12.23 -21.93
N ALA A 183 24.24 13.14 -21.95
CA ALA A 183 25.07 13.47 -20.78
C ALA A 183 24.22 14.01 -19.62
N ILE A 184 23.25 14.89 -19.90
CA ILE A 184 22.33 15.41 -18.88
C ILE A 184 21.48 14.29 -18.28
N TYR A 185 20.87 13.44 -19.12
CA TYR A 185 20.04 12.33 -18.64
C TYR A 185 20.86 11.31 -17.83
N ALA A 186 22.07 10.99 -18.28
CA ALA A 186 23.00 10.15 -17.54
C ALA A 186 23.36 10.77 -16.18
N ALA A 187 23.67 12.07 -16.14
CA ALA A 187 23.95 12.78 -14.89
C ALA A 187 22.77 12.74 -13.91
N ILE A 188 21.54 12.97 -14.39
CA ILE A 188 20.32 12.85 -13.58
C ILE A 188 20.21 11.43 -13.00
N LEU A 189 20.37 10.40 -13.83
CA LEU A 189 20.28 9.01 -13.38
C LEU A 189 21.37 8.66 -12.36
N VAL A 190 22.61 9.11 -12.58
CA VAL A 190 23.71 8.92 -11.63
C VAL A 190 23.40 9.59 -10.30
N VAL A 191 22.88 10.81 -10.30
CA VAL A 191 22.50 11.52 -9.07
C VAL A 191 21.35 10.82 -8.35
N LEU A 192 20.30 10.39 -9.06
CA LEU A 192 19.15 9.72 -8.43
C LEU A 192 19.52 8.36 -7.84
N TRP A 193 20.13 7.49 -8.65
CA TRP A 193 20.43 6.12 -8.25
C TRP A 193 21.66 6.05 -7.34
N GLY A 194 22.69 6.85 -7.65
CA GLY A 194 23.87 6.99 -6.80
C GLY A 194 23.54 7.67 -5.48
N GLY A 195 22.76 8.75 -5.50
CA GLY A 195 22.28 9.43 -4.30
C GLY A 195 21.42 8.52 -3.44
N GLY A 196 20.50 7.76 -4.04
CA GLY A 196 19.70 6.77 -3.33
C GLY A 196 20.57 5.70 -2.65
N ARG A 197 21.59 5.19 -3.36
CA ARG A 197 22.56 4.24 -2.79
C ARG A 197 23.33 4.83 -1.61
N GLN A 198 23.75 6.09 -1.69
CA GLN A 198 24.48 6.77 -0.59
C GLN A 198 23.56 7.01 0.61
N LEU A 199 22.33 7.48 0.38
CA LEU A 199 21.37 7.73 1.45
C LEU A 199 20.92 6.44 2.15
N ALA A 200 20.93 5.30 1.47
CA ALA A 200 20.65 3.99 2.06
C ALA A 200 21.71 3.56 3.09
N GLN A 201 22.90 4.17 3.08
CA GLN A 201 23.96 3.91 4.06
C GLN A 201 23.88 4.83 5.29
N VAL A 202 22.99 5.84 5.26
CA VAL A 202 22.81 6.78 6.36
C VAL A 202 21.88 6.17 7.40
N GLU A 203 22.36 6.11 8.65
CA GLU A 203 21.52 5.76 9.80
C GLU A 203 20.74 7.00 10.25
N TRP A 204 19.45 7.04 9.90
CA TRP A 204 18.56 8.16 10.23
C TRP A 204 18.00 8.12 11.65
N VAL A 205 18.19 7.01 12.35
CA VAL A 205 17.67 6.76 13.70
C VAL A 205 18.77 6.16 14.56
N ALA A 206 18.75 6.50 15.85
CA ALA A 206 19.61 5.87 16.84
C ALA A 206 18.76 4.91 17.72
N PRO A 207 19.34 3.80 18.21
CA PRO A 207 18.68 2.95 19.18
C PRO A 207 18.24 3.75 20.41
N ALA A 208 17.00 3.55 20.87
CA ALA A 208 16.49 4.22 22.07
C ALA A 208 17.04 3.61 23.38
N SER A 209 17.56 2.39 23.31
CA SER A 209 18.13 1.62 24.42
C SER A 209 19.18 0.66 23.87
N GLU A 210 20.20 0.34 24.66
CA GLU A 210 21.19 -0.71 24.35
C GLU A 210 20.60 -2.12 24.47
N LEU A 211 19.63 -2.29 25.36
CA LEU A 211 18.93 -3.56 25.56
C LEU A 211 17.66 -3.57 24.67
N PRO A 212 17.56 -4.51 23.70
CA PRO A 212 16.35 -4.67 22.91
C PRO A 212 15.23 -5.27 23.76
N ILE A 213 13.99 -4.90 23.45
CA ILE A 213 12.82 -5.60 24.00
C ILE A 213 12.54 -6.88 23.21
N SER A 214 12.11 -7.91 23.91
CA SER A 214 11.61 -9.15 23.34
C SER A 214 10.13 -9.01 22.96
N VAL A 215 9.76 -9.46 21.75
CA VAL A 215 8.40 -9.30 21.21
C VAL A 215 7.85 -10.63 20.70
N ALA A 216 6.67 -11.02 21.18
CA ALA A 216 5.91 -12.16 20.69
C ALA A 216 4.71 -11.70 19.83
N LEU A 217 4.74 -11.98 18.53
CA LEU A 217 3.64 -11.74 17.59
C LEU A 217 2.82 -13.02 17.42
N TYR A 218 1.56 -13.03 17.85
CA TYR A 218 0.72 -14.22 17.76
C TYR A 218 -0.21 -14.20 16.54
N GLN A 219 -0.14 -15.24 15.72
CA GLN A 219 -0.99 -15.41 14.54
C GLN A 219 -1.83 -16.70 14.67
N PRO A 220 -3.06 -16.61 15.20
CA PRO A 220 -3.88 -17.78 15.53
C PRO A 220 -4.46 -18.49 14.28
N ASN A 221 -4.37 -17.87 13.10
CA ASN A 221 -4.88 -18.43 11.84
C ASN A 221 -6.37 -18.87 11.91
N ILE A 222 -7.22 -18.09 12.60
CA ILE A 222 -8.66 -18.37 12.71
C ILE A 222 -9.34 -18.03 11.38
N PRO A 223 -10.03 -18.98 10.71
CA PRO A 223 -10.75 -18.71 9.47
C PRO A 223 -11.83 -17.64 9.66
N LEU A 224 -11.96 -16.69 8.72
CA LEU A 224 -12.87 -15.56 8.86
C LEU A 224 -14.35 -15.99 8.99
N GLU A 225 -14.74 -17.04 8.28
CA GLU A 225 -16.07 -17.68 8.34
C GLU A 225 -16.43 -18.22 9.74
N LYS A 226 -15.43 -18.57 10.55
CA LYS A 226 -15.60 -19.03 11.94
C LYS A 226 -15.45 -17.89 12.95
N LYS A 227 -14.67 -16.87 12.60
CA LYS A 227 -14.25 -15.80 13.53
C LYS A 227 -15.42 -15.11 14.21
N TRP A 228 -16.50 -14.82 13.49
CA TRP A 228 -17.66 -14.10 14.03
C TRP A 228 -18.85 -15.01 14.39
N ASP A 229 -18.70 -16.32 14.22
CA ASP A 229 -19.74 -17.29 14.56
C ASP A 229 -19.65 -17.65 16.06
N PRO A 230 -20.71 -17.40 16.86
CA PRO A 230 -20.72 -17.67 18.29
C PRO A 230 -20.38 -19.11 18.68
N ARG A 231 -20.61 -20.08 17.78
CA ARG A 231 -20.33 -21.52 18.01
C ARG A 231 -18.85 -21.80 18.22
N TYR A 232 -17.97 -21.05 17.55
CA TYR A 232 -16.51 -21.23 17.63
C TYR A 232 -15.86 -20.36 18.70
N TYR A 233 -16.61 -19.47 19.34
CA TYR A 233 -16.06 -18.57 20.37
C TYR A 233 -15.32 -19.30 21.51
N PRO A 234 -15.83 -20.41 22.07
CA PRO A 234 -15.09 -21.15 23.10
C PRO A 234 -13.78 -21.76 22.60
N ASP A 235 -13.72 -22.23 21.34
CA ASP A 235 -12.50 -22.75 20.72
C ASP A 235 -11.47 -21.65 20.54
N ILE A 236 -11.90 -20.48 20.09
CA ILE A 236 -11.04 -19.30 19.93
C ILE A 236 -10.42 -18.93 21.28
N LEU A 237 -11.22 -18.82 22.35
CA LEU A 237 -10.69 -18.51 23.68
C LEU A 237 -9.69 -19.57 24.18
N ARG A 238 -10.00 -20.86 24.00
CA ARG A 238 -9.07 -21.94 24.33
C ARG A 238 -7.75 -21.82 23.57
N GLN A 239 -7.80 -21.46 22.29
CA GLN A 239 -6.61 -21.29 21.46
C GLN A 239 -5.72 -20.14 21.96
N TYR A 240 -6.30 -19.01 22.37
CA TYR A 240 -5.54 -17.91 22.97
C TYR A 240 -5.01 -18.27 24.36
N GLU A 241 -5.81 -18.93 25.21
CA GLU A 241 -5.39 -19.36 26.54
C GLU A 241 -4.25 -20.38 26.50
N ALA A 242 -4.29 -21.32 25.57
CA ALA A 242 -3.22 -22.29 25.40
C ALA A 242 -1.91 -21.65 24.91
N ALA A 243 -2.00 -20.55 24.16
CA ALA A 243 -0.84 -19.90 23.55
C ALA A 243 -0.19 -18.84 24.45
N ILE A 244 -0.93 -18.23 25.38
CA ILE A 244 -0.46 -17.05 26.13
C ILE A 244 0.69 -17.35 27.10
N GLY A 245 0.83 -18.59 27.60
CA GLY A 245 1.87 -18.94 28.59
C GLY A 245 3.29 -18.55 28.15
N PRO A 246 3.84 -19.17 27.08
CA PRO A 246 5.16 -18.84 26.56
C PRO A 246 5.27 -17.41 26.00
N GLN A 247 4.14 -16.81 25.59
CA GLN A 247 4.15 -15.44 25.07
C GLN A 247 4.51 -14.43 26.16
N LEU A 248 4.04 -14.65 27.39
CA LEU A 248 4.32 -13.75 28.52
C LEU A 248 5.76 -13.81 29.02
N GLU A 249 6.61 -14.69 28.48
CA GLU A 249 8.07 -14.67 28.69
C GLU A 249 8.75 -13.52 27.93
N HIS A 250 8.00 -12.78 27.11
CA HIS A 250 8.48 -11.64 26.32
C HIS A 250 7.96 -10.32 26.91
N ASP A 251 8.72 -9.24 26.75
CA ASP A 251 8.38 -7.90 27.25
C ASP A 251 7.08 -7.38 26.60
N LEU A 252 6.85 -7.72 25.33
CA LEU A 252 5.68 -7.30 24.57
C LEU A 252 5.03 -8.47 23.82
N VAL A 253 3.73 -8.67 24.03
CA VAL A 253 2.90 -9.62 23.29
C VAL A 253 1.92 -8.87 22.41
N ILE A 254 1.83 -9.24 21.13
CA ILE A 254 0.94 -8.61 20.16
C ILE A 254 -0.03 -9.64 19.59
N TRP A 255 -1.31 -9.43 19.84
CA TRP A 255 -2.41 -10.16 19.23
C TRP A 255 -3.06 -9.33 18.09
N PRO A 256 -3.62 -10.00 17.07
CA PRO A 256 -4.01 -9.34 15.83
C PRO A 256 -5.29 -8.49 15.97
N GLU A 257 -5.69 -7.85 14.87
CA GLU A 257 -6.94 -7.09 14.78
C GLU A 257 -8.17 -7.97 15.09
N SER A 258 -9.04 -7.47 15.98
CA SER A 258 -10.22 -8.20 16.47
C SER A 258 -9.85 -9.63 16.90
N ALA A 259 -8.79 -9.76 17.70
CA ALA A 259 -8.26 -11.04 18.16
C ALA A 259 -9.34 -11.92 18.77
N ILE A 260 -10.15 -11.32 19.65
CA ILE A 260 -11.32 -11.94 20.27
C ILE A 260 -12.58 -11.27 19.70
N PRO A 261 -13.52 -12.04 19.11
CA PRO A 261 -14.63 -11.52 18.30
C PRO A 261 -15.82 -11.08 19.17
N ARG A 262 -15.57 -10.33 20.26
CA ARG A 262 -16.60 -9.78 21.14
C ARG A 262 -16.17 -8.43 21.70
N LEU A 263 -17.15 -7.64 22.13
CA LEU A 263 -16.91 -6.33 22.76
C LEU A 263 -16.00 -6.48 23.98
N TYR A 264 -15.05 -5.57 24.13
CA TYR A 264 -14.07 -5.56 25.21
C TYR A 264 -14.68 -5.81 26.59
N ARG A 265 -15.76 -5.11 26.93
CA ARG A 265 -16.50 -5.30 28.20
C ARG A 265 -16.98 -6.73 28.44
N ASN A 266 -17.34 -7.46 27.38
CA ASN A 266 -17.82 -8.84 27.47
C ASN A 266 -16.67 -9.87 27.51
N VAL A 267 -15.46 -9.45 27.13
CA VAL A 267 -14.26 -10.28 27.09
C VAL A 267 -13.41 -10.08 28.35
N ARG A 268 -13.66 -9.03 29.14
CA ARG A 268 -12.96 -8.77 30.43
C ARG A 268 -12.81 -10.01 31.32
N PRO A 269 -13.82 -10.87 31.53
CA PRO A 269 -13.64 -12.05 32.36
C PRO A 269 -12.53 -13.01 31.87
N PHE A 270 -12.27 -13.04 30.56
CA PHE A 270 -11.17 -13.80 29.96
C PHE A 270 -9.83 -13.03 30.00
N LEU A 271 -9.86 -11.72 29.78
CA LEU A 271 -8.64 -10.90 29.72
C LEU A 271 -8.10 -10.51 31.10
N ASP A 272 -8.93 -10.34 32.12
CA ASP A 272 -8.48 -9.90 33.45
C ASP A 272 -7.48 -10.87 34.11
N PRO A 273 -7.65 -12.21 34.03
CA PRO A 273 -6.62 -13.16 34.47
C PRO A 273 -5.32 -13.05 33.66
N ILE A 274 -5.42 -12.84 32.34
CA ILE A 274 -4.26 -12.68 31.46
C ILE A 274 -3.52 -11.39 31.78
N GLU A 275 -4.23 -10.28 32.00
CA GLU A 275 -3.67 -9.01 32.42
C GLU A 275 -2.89 -9.14 33.72
N ARG A 276 -3.43 -9.85 34.72
CA ARG A 276 -2.71 -10.13 35.98
C ARG A 276 -1.44 -10.94 35.76
N ARG A 277 -1.50 -11.99 34.93
CA ARG A 277 -0.32 -12.81 34.58
C ARG A 277 0.73 -11.98 33.85
N ALA A 278 0.31 -11.11 32.93
CA ALA A 278 1.20 -10.21 32.22
C ALA A 278 1.90 -9.23 33.17
N ARG A 279 1.17 -8.62 34.13
CA ARG A 279 1.78 -7.79 35.17
C ARG A 279 2.81 -8.55 36.00
N LEU A 280 2.50 -9.77 36.42
CA LEU A 280 3.43 -10.59 37.22
C LEU A 280 4.68 -11.02 36.44
N ALA A 281 4.58 -11.13 35.12
CA ALA A 281 5.68 -11.47 34.23
C ALA A 281 6.41 -10.25 33.65
N ASP A 282 6.09 -9.04 34.14
CA ASP A 282 6.59 -7.76 33.60
C ASP A 282 6.38 -7.58 32.08
N SER A 283 5.30 -8.18 31.56
CA SER A 283 4.94 -8.19 30.15
C SER A 283 3.75 -7.26 29.84
N THR A 284 3.71 -6.74 28.62
CA THR A 284 2.58 -5.98 28.07
C THR A 284 1.88 -6.74 26.96
N LEU A 285 0.56 -6.93 27.04
CA LEU A 285 -0.26 -7.46 25.96
C LEU A 285 -0.95 -6.33 25.20
N ILE A 286 -0.68 -6.21 23.90
CA ILE A 286 -1.41 -5.37 22.96
C ILE A 286 -2.32 -6.24 22.13
N THR A 287 -3.62 -5.97 22.14
CA THR A 287 -4.60 -6.76 21.37
C THR A 287 -5.62 -5.89 20.66
N GLY A 288 -5.95 -6.26 19.42
CA GLY A 288 -7.09 -5.71 18.71
C GLY A 288 -8.41 -6.23 19.29
N ILE A 289 -9.34 -5.34 19.61
CA ILE A 289 -10.64 -5.70 20.19
C ILE A 289 -11.74 -4.68 19.84
N PRO A 290 -12.96 -5.13 19.54
CA PRO A 290 -14.10 -4.22 19.38
C PRO A 290 -14.43 -3.53 20.70
N THR A 291 -14.66 -2.21 20.68
CA THR A 291 -15.15 -1.47 21.85
C THR A 291 -16.43 -0.73 21.52
N ALA A 292 -17.18 -0.42 22.57
CA ALA A 292 -18.39 0.40 22.47
C ALA A 292 -18.43 1.36 23.67
N PRO A 293 -17.75 2.52 23.58
CA PRO A 293 -17.64 3.47 24.68
C PRO A 293 -19.00 4.11 25.01
N GLN A 294 -19.90 4.19 24.03
CA GLN A 294 -21.26 4.67 24.19
C GLN A 294 -22.22 3.65 23.55
N ALA A 295 -23.47 3.61 24.01
CA ALA A 295 -24.49 2.74 23.43
C ALA A 295 -24.69 3.07 21.94
N GLY A 296 -24.65 2.04 21.08
CA GLY A 296 -24.80 2.20 19.64
C GLY A 296 -23.56 2.68 18.88
N VAL A 297 -22.48 3.07 19.57
CA VAL A 297 -21.23 3.51 18.93
C VAL A 297 -20.18 2.42 19.05
N PHE A 298 -19.80 1.81 17.92
CA PHE A 298 -18.84 0.72 17.85
C PHE A 298 -17.52 1.19 17.24
N HIS A 299 -16.41 0.77 17.83
CA HIS A 299 -15.07 1.03 17.32
C HIS A 299 -14.29 -0.25 17.17
N ASN A 300 -13.52 -0.34 16.10
CA ASN A 300 -12.39 -1.25 16.04
C ASN A 300 -11.22 -0.60 16.78
N SER A 301 -10.74 -1.27 17.84
CA SER A 301 -9.77 -0.68 18.76
C SER A 301 -8.58 -1.58 18.99
N ILE A 302 -7.52 -0.99 19.52
CA ILE A 302 -6.36 -1.69 20.10
C ILE A 302 -6.26 -1.27 21.56
N VAL A 303 -6.10 -2.23 22.46
CA VAL A 303 -5.92 -2.00 23.91
C VAL A 303 -4.60 -2.60 24.37
N ALA A 304 -3.93 -1.90 25.29
CA ALA A 304 -2.76 -2.41 26.02
C ALA A 304 -3.17 -2.82 27.45
N LEU A 305 -2.69 -3.99 27.87
CA LEU A 305 -2.93 -4.63 29.16
C LEU A 305 -1.59 -5.09 29.75
N GLY A 306 -1.54 -5.34 31.06
CA GLY A 306 -0.33 -5.82 31.72
C GLY A 306 0.44 -4.66 32.35
N GLN A 307 1.73 -4.59 32.07
CA GLN A 307 2.58 -3.45 32.46
C GLN A 307 2.24 -2.17 31.69
N GLY A 308 1.80 -2.28 30.44
CA GLY A 308 1.34 -1.17 29.62
C GLY A 308 -0.13 -0.80 29.83
N SER A 309 -0.51 0.39 29.35
CA SER A 309 -1.90 0.84 29.28
C SER A 309 -2.12 1.72 28.06
N GLY A 310 -3.37 1.82 27.60
CA GLY A 310 -3.73 2.66 26.47
C GLY A 310 -4.86 2.07 25.63
N LEU A 311 -5.56 2.94 24.92
CA LEU A 311 -6.65 2.60 24.01
C LEU A 311 -6.54 3.44 22.76
N TYR A 312 -6.54 2.79 21.60
CA TYR A 312 -6.54 3.43 20.30
C TYR A 312 -7.78 3.02 19.52
N HIS A 313 -8.45 3.98 18.88
CA HIS A 313 -9.57 3.73 17.96
C HIS A 313 -9.13 3.96 16.52
N LYS A 314 -9.46 3.00 15.64
CA LYS A 314 -9.19 3.08 14.20
C LYS A 314 -9.82 4.36 13.62
N GLN A 315 -8.98 5.21 13.04
CA GLN A 315 -9.40 6.53 12.55
C GLN A 315 -9.93 6.50 11.11
N ARG A 316 -9.29 5.72 10.23
CA ARG A 316 -9.70 5.57 8.83
C ARG A 316 -10.34 4.21 8.64
N LEU A 317 -11.64 4.23 8.37
CA LEU A 317 -12.44 3.04 8.12
C LEU A 317 -12.38 2.68 6.63
N VAL A 318 -12.51 1.39 6.34
CA VAL A 318 -12.64 0.89 4.98
C VAL A 318 -14.09 1.14 4.54
N PRO A 319 -14.34 1.81 3.41
CA PRO A 319 -15.69 1.93 2.86
C PRO A 319 -16.25 0.56 2.51
N PHE A 320 -17.51 0.32 2.86
CA PHE A 320 -18.24 -0.95 2.58
C PHE A 320 -17.67 -2.21 3.25
N GLY A 321 -16.73 -2.06 4.20
CA GLY A 321 -16.11 -3.17 4.95
C GLY A 321 -16.73 -3.45 6.30
#